data_AF-A0A3D4R700-F1
#
_entry.id   AF-A0A3D4R700-F1
#
_cell.length_a   1.000
_cell.length_b   1.000
_cell.length_c   1.000
_cell.angle_alpha   90.00
_cell.angle_beta   90.00
_cell.angle_gamma   90.00
#
_symmetry.space_group_name_H-M   'P 1'
#
loop_
_entity.id
_entity.type
_entity.pdbx_description
1 polymer ?
#
loop_
_entity_poly.entity_id
_entity_poly.type
_entity_poly.pdbx_seq_one_letter_code
_entity_poly.pdbx_strand_id
1 'polypeptide(L)' 'MVVYIIDPTRKRDQEENRTLGLVRKLSAPKILVVNKTDQAQEYLADYAFLE' A
#
# COMPACT_ATOMS: atom_id res chain seq x y z
N MET A 1 -3.83 -4.15 15.28
CA MET A 1 -3.72 -2.93 14.46
C MET A 1 -2.56 -3.13 13.51
N VAL A 2 -2.71 -2.74 12.23
CA VAL A 2 -1.69 -2.88 11.19
C VAL A 2 -1.43 -1.52 10.57
N VAL A 3 -0.17 -1.14 10.46
CA VAL A 3 0.26 0.02 9.68
C VAL A 3 0.87 -0.51 8.39
N TYR A 4 0.27 -0.15 7.26
CA TYR A 4 0.72 -0.57 5.94
C TYR A 4 1.26 0.66 5.21
N ILE A 5 2.57 0.72 5.05
CA ILE A 5 3.28 1.84 4.42
C ILE A 5 3.53 1.48 2.96
N ILE A 6 3.16 2.38 2.05
CA ILE A 6 3.35 2.22 0.60
C ILE A 6 4.27 3.30 0.06
N ASP A 7 4.90 2.99 -1.08
CA ASP A 7 5.75 3.92 -1.82
C ASP A 7 5.22 4.03 -3.27
N PRO A 8 4.39 5.04 -3.58
CA PRO A 8 3.77 5.18 -4.89
C PRO A 8 4.72 5.74 -5.97
N THR A 9 6.00 5.92 -5.69
CA THR A 9 6.99 6.42 -6.67
C THR A 9 7.52 5.30 -7.57
N ARG A 10 7.16 4.05 -7.30
CA ARG A 10 7.62 2.87 -8.04
C ARG A 10 6.48 1.87 -8.24
N LYS A 11 6.60 1.07 -9.30
CA LYS A 11 5.66 -0.03 -9.57
C LYS A 11 5.80 -1.13 -8.52
N ARG A 12 4.66 -1.70 -8.10
CA ARG A 12 4.62 -2.86 -7.19
C ARG A 12 5.36 -4.06 -7.75
N ASP A 13 6.12 -4.71 -6.88
CA ASP A 13 6.76 -5.99 -7.16
C ASP A 13 5.93 -7.19 -6.65
N GLN A 14 6.46 -8.40 -6.83
CA GLN A 14 5.76 -9.62 -6.41
C GLN A 14 5.60 -9.72 -4.88
N GLU A 15 6.55 -9.19 -4.12
CA GLU A 15 6.53 -9.24 -2.67
C GLU A 15 5.46 -8.30 -2.11
N GLU A 16 5.37 -7.08 -2.64
CA GLU A 16 4.32 -6.13 -2.29
C GLU A 16 2.94 -6.67 -2.64
N ASN A 17 2.77 -7.31 -3.80
CA ASN A 17 1.51 -7.95 -4.18
C ASN A 17 1.10 -9.07 -3.22
N ARG A 18 2.05 -9.88 -2.76
CA ARG A 18 1.78 -10.95 -1.77
C ARG A 18 1.40 -10.35 -0.42
N THR A 19 2.16 -9.35 0.04
CA THR A 19 1.93 -8.65 1.31
C THR A 19 0.55 -8.00 1.33
N LEU A 20 0.17 -7.34 0.24
CA LEU A 20 -1.14 -6.76 0.04
C LEU A 20 -2.27 -7.79 0.16
N GLY A 21 -2.10 -8.96 -0.46
CA GLY A 21 -3.05 -10.06 -0.35
C GLY A 21 -3.25 -10.55 1.09
N LEU A 22 -2.19 -10.52 1.90
CA LEU A 22 -2.26 -10.84 3.34
C LEU A 22 -2.98 -9.73 4.11
N VAL A 23 -2.56 -8.47 3.92
CA VAL A 23 -3.13 -7.29 4.60
C VAL A 23 -4.64 -7.17 4.32
N ARG A 24 -5.09 -7.47 3.10
CA ARG A 24 -6.52 -7.49 2.75
C ARG A 24 -7.33 -8.48 3.57
N LYS A 25 -6.77 -9.65 3.89
CA LYS A 25 -7.46 -10.72 4.66
C LYS A 25 -7.49 -10.49 6.16
N LEU A 26 -6.68 -9.55 6.69
CA LEU A 26 -6.68 -9.25 8.11
C LEU A 26 -7.98 -8.54 8.51
N SER A 27 -8.59 -8.98 9.61
CA SER A 27 -9.77 -8.37 10.24
C SER A 27 -9.41 -7.25 11.23
N ALA A 28 -8.12 -7.04 11.50
CA ALA A 28 -7.65 -5.98 12.38
C ALA A 28 -7.78 -4.58 11.73
N PRO A 29 -7.91 -3.50 12.52
CA PRO A 29 -7.85 -2.12 12.02
C PRO A 29 -6.56 -1.86 11.24
N LYS A 30 -6.67 -1.16 10.11
CA LYS A 30 -5.60 -0.89 9.15
C LYS A 30 -5.40 0.62 9.00
N ILE A 31 -4.15 1.05 8.97
CA ILE A 31 -3.76 2.41 8.64
C ILE A 31 -2.89 2.32 7.39
N LEU A 32 -3.35 2.87 6.28
CA LEU A 32 -2.56 3.04 5.06
C LEU A 32 -1.75 4.33 5.19
N VAL A 33 -0.43 4.23 5.05
CA VAL A 33 0.48 5.38 5.06
C VAL A 33 1.11 5.51 3.69
N VAL A 34 0.87 6.64 3.04
CA VAL A 34 1.50 6.98 1.76
C VAL A 34 2.83 7.68 2.06
N ASN A 35 3.94 7.03 1.75
CA ASN A 35 5.27 7.60 1.93
C ASN A 35 5.72 8.39 0.70
N LYS A 36 6.80 9.18 0.84
CA LYS A 36 7.43 9.96 -0.24
C LYS A 36 6.46 10.88 -0.98
N THR A 37 5.59 11.55 -0.22
CA THR A 37 4.60 12.49 -0.76
C THR A 37 5.21 13.75 -1.38
N ASP A 38 6.51 13.97 -1.17
CA ASP A 38 7.34 14.97 -1.85
C ASP A 38 7.66 14.62 -3.31
N GLN A 39 7.35 13.40 -3.77
CA GLN A 39 7.66 12.91 -5.12
C GLN A 39 6.39 12.60 -5.93
N ALA A 40 6.57 12.38 -7.24
CA ALA A 40 5.46 12.00 -8.12
C ALA A 40 4.88 10.63 -7.74
N GLN A 41 3.56 10.56 -7.61
CA GLN A 41 2.84 9.38 -7.12
C GLN A 41 2.17 8.61 -8.26
N GLU A 42 2.94 8.30 -9.31
CA GLU A 42 2.47 7.64 -10.54
C GLU A 42 1.73 6.32 -10.26
N TYR A 43 2.10 5.61 -9.19
CA TYR A 43 1.55 4.32 -8.81
C TYR A 43 0.61 4.39 -7.60
N LEU A 44 0.02 5.55 -7.26
CA LEU A 44 -0.92 5.63 -6.13
C LEU A 44 -2.23 4.88 -6.41
N ALA A 45 -2.74 4.95 -7.65
CA ALA A 45 -3.98 4.29 -8.05
C ALA A 45 -3.94 2.76 -7.84
N ASP A 46 -2.73 2.19 -7.84
CA ASP A 46 -2.44 0.80 -7.56
C ASP A 46 -2.74 0.37 -6.11
N TYR A 47 -3.15 1.29 -5.24
CA TYR A 47 -3.52 1.04 -3.84
C TYR A 47 -4.93 1.53 -3.47
N ALA A 48 -5.70 2.09 -4.42
CA ALA A 48 -7.02 2.68 -4.16
C ALA A 48 -8.08 1.70 -3.63
N PHE A 49 -7.89 0.39 -3.80
CA PHE A 49 -8.81 -0.64 -3.29
C PHE A 49 -8.61 -0.98 -1.79
N LEU A 50 -7.73 -0.27 -1.10
CA LEU A 50 -7.57 -0.34 0.36
C LEU A 50 -8.42 0.70 1.11
N GLU A 51 -9.04 1.64 0.39
CA GLU A 51 -10.07 2.57 0.91
C GLU A 51 -11.42 1.87 1.16
#